data_AF-A0A222XEU1-F1
#
_entry.id   AF-A0A222XEU1-F1
#
_cell.length_a   1.000
_cell.length_b   1.000
_cell.length_c   1.000
_cell.angle_alpha   90.00
_cell.angle_beta   90.00
_cell.angle_gamma   90.00
#
_symmetry.space_group_name_H-M   'P 1'
#
loop_
_entity.id
_entity.type
_entity.pdbx_description
1 polymer ?
#
loop_
_entity_poly.entity_id
_entity_poly.type
_entity_poly.pdbx_seq_one_letter_code
_entity_poly.pdbx_strand_id
1 'polypeptide(L)' 'MSPAARPPRPSVAPSVRVRRFVETVRWAPAPRFEGSAGRRAAFVGYLVGSMVAWVLLGVGVSALLGALVA' A
#
# COMPACT_ATOMS: atom_id res chain seq x y z
N MET A 1 43.65 12.70 -3.09
CA MET A 1 42.63 11.95 -2.32
C MET A 1 41.35 11.95 -3.16
N SER A 2 41.15 10.92 -4.00
CA SER A 2 40.04 10.91 -4.98
C SER A 2 38.71 10.57 -4.29
N PRO A 3 37.61 11.30 -4.56
CA PRO A 3 36.29 10.95 -4.06
C PRO A 3 35.82 9.69 -4.80
N ALA A 4 35.62 8.59 -4.06
CA ALA A 4 35.04 7.38 -4.63
C ALA A 4 33.64 7.70 -5.18
N ALA A 5 33.44 7.46 -6.48
CA ALA A 5 32.15 7.61 -7.13
C ALA A 5 31.12 6.71 -6.45
N ARG A 6 30.05 7.31 -5.87
CA ARG A 6 28.97 6.55 -5.25
C ARG A 6 28.30 5.67 -6.32
N PRO A 7 28.19 4.34 -6.12
CA PRO A 7 27.54 3.48 -7.11
C PRO A 7 26.08 3.90 -7.31
N PRO A 8 25.55 3.81 -8.54
CA PRO A 8 24.17 4.13 -8.83
C PRO A 8 23.25 3.23 -8.01
N ARG A 9 22.33 3.81 -7.24
CA ARG A 9 21.35 3.05 -6.46
C ARG A 9 20.44 2.32 -7.45
N PRO A 10 20.28 0.99 -7.37
CA PRO A 10 19.39 0.27 -8.26
C PRO A 10 17.97 0.84 -8.11
N SER A 11 17.41 1.31 -9.23
CA SER A 11 16.04 1.79 -9.26
C SER A 11 15.11 0.58 -9.11
N VAL A 12 14.53 0.41 -7.92
CA VAL A 12 13.59 -0.70 -7.68
C VAL A 12 12.38 -0.51 -8.59
N ALA A 13 12.00 -1.55 -9.34
CA ALA A 13 10.81 -1.48 -10.18
C ALA A 13 9.55 -1.15 -9.34
N PRO A 14 8.61 -0.34 -9.86
CA PRO A 14 7.38 0.00 -9.13
C PRO A 14 6.60 -1.23 -8.65
N SER A 15 6.54 -2.29 -9.47
CA SER A 15 5.90 -3.57 -9.13
C SER A 15 6.52 -4.24 -7.90
N VAL A 16 7.84 -4.19 -7.75
CA VAL A 16 8.56 -4.74 -6.60
C VAL A 16 8.28 -3.93 -5.33
N ARG A 17 8.13 -2.60 -5.45
CA ARG A 17 7.73 -1.74 -4.33
C ARG A 17 6.30 -2.03 -3.87
N VAL A 18 5.36 -2.14 -4.81
CA VAL A 18 3.96 -2.49 -4.52
C VAL A 18 3.89 -3.87 -3.86
N ARG A 19 4.57 -4.87 -4.42
CA ARG A 19 4.59 -6.22 -3.85
C ARG A 19 5.12 -6.24 -2.42
N ARG A 20 6.26 -5.58 -2.15
CA ARG A 20 6.81 -5.47 -0.78
C ARG A 20 5.86 -4.74 0.16
N PHE A 21 5.19 -3.70 -0.32
CA PHE A 21 4.20 -2.98 0.47
C PHE A 21 3.02 -3.90 0.83
N VAL A 22 2.47 -4.63 -0.14
CA VAL A 22 1.37 -5.60 0.08
C VAL A 22 1.80 -6.70 1.04
N GLU A 23 3.00 -7.27 0.87
CA GLU A 23 3.55 -8.27 1.79
C GLU A 23 3.70 -7.68 3.21
N THR A 24 4.18 -6.44 3.32
CA THR A 24 4.31 -5.75 4.62
C THR A 24 2.95 -5.55 5.27
N VAL A 25 1.95 -5.05 4.53
CA VAL A 25 0.59 -4.82 5.05
C VAL A 25 -0.09 -6.12 5.44
N ARG A 26 0.08 -7.19 4.63
CA ARG A 26 -0.49 -8.52 4.89
C ARG A 26 -0.02 -9.10 6.21
N TRP A 27 1.25 -8.92 6.54
CA TRP A 27 1.87 -9.51 7.74
C TRP A 27 2.01 -8.51 8.89
N ALA A 28 1.68 -7.24 8.66
CA ALA A 28 1.64 -6.25 9.72
C ALA A 28 0.50 -6.59 10.69
N PRO A 29 0.77 -6.62 12.01
CA PRO A 29 -0.30 -6.73 12.99
C PRO A 29 -1.27 -5.56 12.82
N ALA A 30 -2.57 -5.86 12.84
CA ALA A 30 -3.60 -4.84 12.70
C ALA A 30 -3.39 -3.74 13.76
N PRO A 31 -3.38 -2.45 13.36
CA PRO A 31 -3.28 -1.36 14.32
C PRO A 31 -4.43 -1.49 15.32
N ARG A 32 -4.17 -1.19 16.59
CA ARG A 32 -5.21 -1.03 17.61
C ARG A 32 -5.40 0.45 17.88
N PHE A 33 -6.63 0.85 18.19
CA PHE A 33 -6.93 2.24 18.53
C PHE A 33 -6.33 2.67 19.88
N GLU A 34 -5.95 1.72 20.72
CA GLU A 34 -5.35 1.96 22.04
C GLU A 34 -3.93 2.55 21.95
N GLY A 35 -3.59 3.42 22.90
CA GLY A 35 -2.26 4.00 23.06
C GLY A 35 -2.13 5.44 22.56
N SER A 36 -0.92 5.79 22.11
CA SER A 36 -0.52 7.17 21.76
C SER A 36 -1.22 7.72 20.51
N ALA A 37 -1.22 9.06 20.36
CA ALA A 37 -1.83 9.73 19.21
C ALA A 37 -1.33 9.21 17.84
N GLY A 38 -0.05 8.85 17.74
CA GLY A 38 0.51 8.24 16.53
C GLY A 38 -0.10 6.87 16.18
N ARG A 39 -0.39 6.03 17.18
CA ARG A 39 -1.07 4.73 16.95
C ARG A 39 -2.52 4.92 16.50
N ARG A 40 -3.22 5.90 17.08
CA ARG A 40 -4.58 6.27 16.66
C ARG A 40 -4.62 6.77 15.23
N ALA A 41 -3.68 7.64 14.83
CA ALA A 41 -3.58 8.11 13.46
C ALA A 41 -3.30 6.95 12.48
N ALA A 42 -2.40 6.02 12.83
CA ALA A 42 -2.15 4.82 12.03
C ALA A 42 -3.40 3.94 11.90
N PHE A 43 -4.18 3.77 12.98
CA PHE A 43 -5.45 3.04 12.94
C PHE A 43 -6.47 3.69 12.02
N VAL A 44 -6.68 5.01 12.16
CA VAL A 44 -7.62 5.74 11.31
C VAL A 44 -7.19 5.69 9.84
N GLY A 45 -5.91 5.87 9.57
CA GLY A 45 -5.36 5.74 8.21
C GLY A 45 -5.57 4.35 7.62
N TYR A 46 -5.32 3.30 8.41
CA TYR A 46 -5.61 1.91 8.00
C TYR A 46 -7.09 1.70 7.71
N LEU A 47 -7.98 2.19 8.56
CA LEU A 47 -9.43 2.01 8.42
C LEU A 47 -9.96 2.71 7.18
N VAL A 48 -9.68 4.01 7.04
CA VAL A 48 -10.12 4.82 5.89
C VAL A 48 -9.50 4.28 4.59
N GLY A 49 -8.20 3.97 4.61
CA GLY A 49 -7.51 3.39 3.46
C GLY A 49 -8.12 2.06 3.02
N SER A 50 -8.47 1.19 3.98
CA SER A 50 -9.10 -0.10 3.69
C SER A 50 -10.50 0.08 3.10
N MET A 51 -11.31 1.01 3.64
CA MET A 51 -12.63 1.30 3.08
C MET A 51 -12.54 1.76 1.63
N VAL A 52 -11.66 2.72 1.34
CA VAL A 52 -11.46 3.23 -0.03
C VAL A 52 -10.96 2.13 -0.95
N ALA A 53 -10.00 1.30 -0.52
CA ALA A 53 -9.48 0.20 -1.32
C ALA A 53 -10.58 -0.80 -1.71
N TRP A 54 -11.45 -1.18 -0.76
CA TRP A 54 -12.55 -2.10 -1.04
C TRP A 54 -13.62 -1.49 -1.97
N VAL A 55 -13.93 -0.21 -1.81
CA VAL A 55 -14.84 0.49 -2.72
C VAL A 55 -14.28 0.50 -4.14
N LEU A 56 -13.02 0.90 -4.32
CA LEU A 56 -12.38 0.94 -5.63
C LEU A 56 -12.28 -0.45 -6.26
N LEU A 57 -12.00 -1.48 -5.46
CA LEU A 57 -11.99 -2.85 -5.93
C LEU A 57 -13.38 -3.28 -6.43
N GLY A 58 -14.44 -3.02 -5.66
CA GLY A 58 -15.81 -3.31 -6.06
C GLY A 58 -16.19 -2.60 -7.37
N VAL A 59 -15.92 -1.30 -7.47
CA VAL A 59 -16.17 -0.52 -8.69
C VAL A 59 -15.39 -1.08 -9.88
N GLY A 60 -14.11 -1.39 -9.70
CA GLY A 60 -13.26 -1.95 -10.76
C GLY A 60 -13.77 -3.31 -11.24
N VAL A 61 -14.17 -4.19 -10.33
CA VAL A 61 -14.76 -5.49 -10.66
C VAL A 61 -16.08 -5.31 -11.41
N SER A 62 -16.98 -4.44 -10.93
CA SER A 62 -18.25 -4.15 -11.61
C SER A 62 -18.05 -3.57 -13.01
N ALA A 63 -17.10 -2.64 -13.18
CA ALA A 63 -16.76 -2.07 -14.48
C ALA A 63 -16.20 -3.14 -15.44
N LEU A 64 -15.33 -4.03 -14.95
CA LEU A 64 -14.79 -5.14 -15.73
C LEU A 64 -15.90 -6.09 -16.18
N LEU A 65 -16.81 -6.45 -15.28
CA LEU A 65 -17.96 -7.29 -15.62
C LEU A 65 -18.86 -6.61 -16.65
N GLY A 66 -19.12 -5.32 -16.51
CA GLY A 66 -19.86 -4.54 -17.50
C GLY A 66 -19.17 -4.58 -18.87
N ALA A 67 -17.85 -4.44 -18.92
CA ALA A 67 -17.07 -4.51 -20.16
C ALA A 67 -17.01 -5.91 -20.80
N LEU A 68 -17.21 -6.97 -20.00
CA LEU A 68 -17.23 -8.36 -20.51
C LEU A 68 -18.60 -8.76 -21.08
N VAL A 69 -19.67 -8.10 -20.65
CA VAL A 69 -21.06 -8.43 -21.03
C VAL A 69 -21.64 -7.42 -22.04
N ALA A 70 -21.00 -6.27 -22.20
CA ALA A 70 -21.30 -5.28 -23.25
C ALA A 70 -20.67 -5.65 -24.60
#